data_AF-A0ABC9FIN2-F1
#
_entry.id   AF-A0ABC9FIN2-F1
#
_cell.length_a   1.000
_cell.length_b   1.000
_cell.length_c   1.000
_cell.angle_alpha   90.00
_cell.angle_beta   90.00
_cell.angle_gamma   90.00
#
_symmetry.space_group_name_H-M   'P 1'
#
loop_
_entity.id
_entity.type
_entity.pdbx_description
1 polymer ?
#
loop_
_entity_poly.entity_id
_entity_poly.type
_entity_poly.pdbx_seq_one_letter_code
_entity_poly.pdbx_strand_id
1 'polypeptide(L)'
;MDSLVRAEIYVTEYKTLSQQTERELLCSLYNVTSLKLMGFEVEVMLNDESDKFPIFPNMRTLDLRSCFLDEYELYDKLEALGSFLQSAPCLEKLILRYCMFNSFSDSEWEIERKSITLHRQYGKTFQCQKLKLIEVIYDHDHDHRLIELLWSLGRSLPEASIKLKKIERFLT
;
A
#
# COMPACT_ATOMS: atom_id res chain seq x y z
N MET A 1 -12.58 16.71 19.77
CA MET A 1 -13.06 16.26 18.46
C MET A 1 -13.10 14.76 18.50
N ASP A 2 -14.28 14.16 18.40
CA ASP A 2 -14.40 12.71 18.34
C ASP A 2 -13.64 12.20 17.12
N SER A 3 -12.66 11.32 17.35
CA SER A 3 -11.91 10.67 16.27
C SER A 3 -12.90 9.86 15.44
N LEU A 4 -12.91 10.09 14.12
CA LEU A 4 -13.59 9.17 13.21
C LEU A 4 -12.95 7.79 13.40
N VAL A 5 -13.69 6.86 14.01
CA VAL A 5 -13.12 5.56 14.38
C VAL A 5 -12.71 4.79 13.12
N ARG A 6 -13.47 4.94 12.03
CA ARG A 6 -13.26 4.20 10.79
C ARG A 6 -13.72 4.99 9.57
N ALA A 7 -12.93 4.95 8.50
CA ALA A 7 -13.30 5.46 7.19
C ALA A 7 -13.10 4.36 6.14
N GLU A 8 -13.99 4.34 5.15
CA GLU A 8 -13.92 3.41 4.02
C GLU A 8 -14.29 4.18 2.75
N ILE A 9 -13.38 4.20 1.77
CA ILE A 9 -13.53 4.98 0.55
C ILE A 9 -13.34 4.08 -0.67
N TYR A 10 -14.22 4.27 -1.63
CA TYR A 10 -14.27 3.52 -2.87
C TYR A 10 -14.12 4.49 -4.04
N VAL A 11 -13.05 4.33 -4.81
CA VAL A 11 -12.90 4.96 -6.12
C VAL A 11 -13.31 3.92 -7.15
N THR A 12 -14.36 4.22 -7.91
CA THR A 12 -14.90 3.29 -8.91
C THR A 12 -14.15 3.47 -10.23
N GLU A 13 -13.92 2.37 -10.94
CA GLU A 13 -13.23 2.29 -12.25
C GLU A 13 -13.79 3.25 -13.33
N TYR A 14 -15.03 3.73 -13.17
CA TYR A 14 -15.72 4.60 -14.14
C TYR A 14 -15.61 6.11 -13.84
N LYS A 15 -15.01 6.50 -12.71
CA LYS A 15 -14.78 7.90 -12.35
C LYS A 15 -13.33 8.06 -11.92
N THR A 16 -12.53 8.61 -12.82
CA THR A 16 -11.19 9.09 -12.50
C THR A 16 -11.33 10.35 -11.63
N LEU A 17 -11.13 10.19 -10.33
CA LEU A 17 -10.74 11.33 -9.52
C LEU A 17 -9.34 11.75 -9.98
N SER A 18 -9.03 13.05 -9.91
CA SER A 18 -7.64 13.45 -10.14
C SER A 18 -6.79 12.98 -8.95
N GLN A 19 -5.53 12.63 -9.19
CA GLN A 19 -4.57 12.30 -8.13
C GLN A 19 -4.54 13.37 -7.02
N GLN A 20 -4.68 14.64 -7.39
CA GLN A 20 -4.78 15.75 -6.45
C GLN A 20 -6.00 15.61 -5.52
N THR A 21 -7.17 15.29 -6.07
CA THR A 21 -8.39 15.11 -5.29
C THR A 21 -8.32 13.88 -4.38
N GLU A 22 -7.74 12.77 -4.88
CA GLU A 22 -7.51 11.58 -4.06
C GLU A 22 -6.56 11.87 -2.90
N ARG A 23 -5.48 12.61 -3.16
CA ARG A 23 -4.51 13.05 -2.15
C ARG A 23 -5.15 13.97 -1.11
N GLU A 24 -5.91 14.98 -1.53
CA GLU A 24 -6.64 15.88 -0.62
C GLU A 24 -7.62 15.12 0.28
N LEU A 25 -8.35 14.17 -0.31
CA LEU A 25 -9.27 13.29 0.42
C LEU A 25 -8.52 12.42 1.43
N LEU A 26 -7.42 11.78 1.03
CA LEU A 26 -6.57 10.99 1.92
C LEU A 26 -6.05 11.83 3.09
N CYS A 27 -5.53 13.02 2.81
CA CYS A 27 -5.01 13.95 3.81
C CYS A 27 -6.08 14.42 4.80
N SER A 28 -7.33 14.58 4.35
CA SER A 28 -8.46 14.97 5.23
C SER A 28 -8.78 13.92 6.31
N LEU A 29 -8.34 12.67 6.11
CA LEU A 29 -8.61 11.53 6.99
C LEU A 29 -7.50 11.31 8.03
N TYR A 30 -6.62 12.28 8.27
CA TYR A 30 -5.45 12.13 9.15
C TYR A 30 -5.78 11.61 10.56
N ASN A 31 -6.99 11.85 11.08
CA ASN A 31 -7.37 11.50 12.45
C ASN A 31 -8.09 10.14 12.60
N VAL A 32 -8.19 9.35 11.52
CA VAL A 32 -8.90 8.05 11.56
C VAL A 32 -8.10 6.97 12.27
N THR A 33 -8.78 6.04 12.93
CA THR A 33 -8.12 4.85 13.52
C THR A 33 -8.00 3.69 12.53
N SER A 34 -9.01 3.49 11.68
CA SER A 34 -9.00 2.48 10.63
C SER A 34 -9.38 3.10 9.29
N LEU A 35 -8.53 2.89 8.29
CA LEU A 35 -8.76 3.36 6.93
C LEU A 35 -8.78 2.19 5.97
N LYS A 36 -9.86 2.10 5.17
CA LYS A 36 -9.94 1.18 4.05
C LYS A 36 -10.09 1.96 2.75
N LEU A 37 -9.20 1.71 1.81
CA LEU A 37 -9.17 2.33 0.50
C LEU A 37 -9.38 1.24 -0.54
N MET A 38 -10.28 1.48 -1.48
CA MET A 38 -10.52 0.59 -2.61
C MET A 38 -10.36 1.35 -3.93
N GLY A 39 -9.44 0.87 -4.78
CA GLY A 39 -9.21 1.44 -6.12
C GLY A 39 -8.47 2.77 -6.14
N PHE A 40 -7.86 3.18 -5.02
CA PHE A 40 -6.97 4.35 -4.98
C PHE A 40 -5.67 4.06 -5.70
N GLU A 41 -5.17 5.07 -6.42
CA GLU A 41 -3.80 5.09 -6.94
C GLU A 41 -2.82 5.19 -5.77
N VAL A 42 -1.82 4.31 -5.71
CA VAL A 42 -0.89 4.25 -4.57
C VAL A 42 0.07 5.44 -4.57
N GLU A 43 0.32 6.02 -5.73
CA GLU A 43 1.15 7.19 -5.98
C GLU A 43 0.68 8.41 -5.18
N VAL A 44 -0.63 8.53 -4.91
CA VAL A 44 -1.18 9.62 -4.09
C VAL A 44 -0.67 9.59 -2.64
N MET A 45 -0.15 8.44 -2.23
CA MET A 45 0.44 8.21 -0.90
C MET A 45 1.92 8.59 -0.81
N LEU A 46 2.57 8.94 -1.94
CA LEU A 46 3.94 9.44 -1.94
C LEU A 46 4.02 10.74 -1.13
N ASN A 47 4.73 10.70 -0.01
CA ASN A 47 5.13 11.90 0.71
C ASN A 47 6.50 12.35 0.18
N ASP A 48 6.46 13.28 -0.77
CA ASP A 48 7.61 14.05 -1.24
C ASP A 48 7.91 15.18 -0.26
N GLU A 49 9.20 15.41 0.05
CA GLU A 49 9.64 16.40 1.05
C GLU A 49 9.20 17.84 0.73
N SER A 50 8.68 18.12 -0.47
CA SER A 50 8.10 19.40 -0.89
C SER A 50 6.68 19.64 -0.34
N ASP A 51 5.91 18.61 -0.05
CA ASP A 51 4.50 18.71 0.33
C ASP A 51 4.28 18.39 1.80
N LYS A 52 3.37 19.14 2.44
CA LYS A 52 2.95 18.90 3.83
C LYS A 52 1.99 17.70 3.91
N PHE A 53 2.47 16.49 3.63
CA PHE A 53 1.66 15.30 3.88
C PHE A 53 1.42 15.15 5.39
N PRO A 54 0.17 14.94 5.84
CA PRO A 54 -0.14 14.93 7.27
C PRO A 54 0.37 13.66 7.94
N ILE A 55 0.70 13.78 9.23
CA ILE A 55 0.86 12.62 10.10
C ILE A 55 -0.53 12.08 10.45
N PHE A 56 -0.64 10.75 10.46
CA PHE A 56 -1.82 9.98 10.85
C PHE A 56 -1.61 9.40 12.26
N PRO A 57 -1.73 10.22 13.33
CA PRO A 57 -1.26 9.85 14.67
C PRO A 57 -2.06 8.71 15.30
N ASN A 58 -3.33 8.55 14.92
CA ASN A 58 -4.26 7.60 15.52
C ASN A 58 -4.48 6.35 14.67
N MET A 59 -3.93 6.30 13.45
CA MET A 59 -4.13 5.18 12.54
C MET A 59 -3.48 3.92 13.08
N ARG A 60 -4.29 2.85 13.20
CA ARG A 60 -3.88 1.51 13.64
C ARG A 60 -4.07 0.46 12.55
N THR A 61 -5.00 0.68 11.61
CA THR A 61 -5.25 -0.27 10.53
C THR A 61 -5.37 0.44 9.19
N LEU A 62 -4.59 -0.02 8.21
CA LEU A 62 -4.67 0.36 6.81
C LEU A 62 -5.05 -0.87 5.98
N ASP A 63 -6.12 -0.77 5.20
CA ASP A 63 -6.61 -1.83 4.31
C ASP A 63 -6.66 -1.28 2.88
N LEU A 64 -5.72 -1.72 2.05
CA LEU A 64 -5.60 -1.34 0.65
C LEU A 64 -6.17 -2.46 -0.20
N ARG A 65 -7.28 -2.18 -0.88
CA ARG A 65 -7.94 -3.12 -1.77
C ARG A 65 -7.81 -2.66 -3.20
N SER A 66 -7.27 -3.51 -4.07
CA SER A 66 -7.20 -3.23 -5.50
C SER A 66 -6.38 -1.97 -5.85
N CYS A 67 -5.53 -1.51 -4.92
CA CYS A 67 -4.69 -0.32 -5.11
C CYS A 67 -3.39 -0.63 -5.86
N PHE A 68 -3.06 -1.90 -6.09
CA PHE A 68 -1.85 -2.31 -6.80
C PHE A 68 -2.12 -2.79 -8.23
N LEU A 69 -3.32 -2.53 -8.78
CA LEU A 69 -3.83 -3.14 -10.02
C LEU A 69 -3.38 -2.47 -11.34
N ASP A 70 -2.92 -1.23 -11.31
CA ASP A 70 -2.55 -0.48 -12.53
C ASP A 70 -1.17 -0.90 -13.09
N GLU A 71 -0.82 -0.36 -14.26
CA GLU A 71 0.37 -0.66 -15.06
C GLU A 71 1.71 -0.20 -14.45
N TYR A 72 1.71 0.52 -13.32
CA TYR A 72 2.95 0.99 -12.71
C TYR A 72 3.84 -0.14 -12.16
N GLU A 73 5.14 0.11 -12.15
CA GLU A 73 6.14 -0.79 -11.61
C GLU A 73 5.89 -1.04 -10.11
N LEU A 74 5.96 -2.30 -9.67
CA LEU A 74 5.74 -2.69 -8.28
C LEU A 74 6.68 -1.92 -7.32
N TYR A 75 7.87 -1.57 -7.80
CA TYR A 75 8.87 -0.81 -7.06
C TYR A 75 8.36 0.58 -6.65
N ASP A 76 7.78 1.36 -7.57
CA ASP A 76 7.32 2.73 -7.29
C ASP A 76 6.13 2.71 -6.31
N LYS A 77 5.23 1.73 -6.44
CA LYS A 77 4.12 1.52 -5.51
C LYS A 77 4.60 1.19 -4.11
N LEU A 78 5.69 0.42 -4.01
CA LEU A 78 6.32 0.14 -2.73
C LEU A 78 6.95 1.40 -2.15
N GLU A 79 7.67 2.19 -2.94
CA GLU A 79 8.22 3.47 -2.48
C GLU A 79 7.13 4.39 -1.89
N ALA A 80 6.01 4.53 -2.59
CA ALA A 80 4.83 5.26 -2.14
C ALA A 80 4.23 4.71 -0.84
N LEU A 81 4.02 3.40 -0.76
CA LEU A 81 3.55 2.75 0.46
C LEU A 81 4.53 2.98 1.62
N GLY A 82 5.82 2.81 1.37
CA GLY A 82 6.87 3.03 2.36
C GLY A 82 6.86 4.47 2.89
N SER A 83 6.70 5.44 1.99
CA SER A 83 6.57 6.85 2.34
C SER A 83 5.35 7.10 3.24
N PHE A 84 4.19 6.53 2.89
CA PHE A 84 2.98 6.62 3.70
C PHE A 84 3.12 6.00 5.11
N LEU A 85 3.77 4.85 5.20
CA LEU A 85 4.01 4.17 6.48
C LEU A 85 4.83 5.03 7.45
N GLN A 86 5.69 5.92 6.96
CA GLN A 86 6.40 6.89 7.80
C GLN A 86 5.45 7.94 8.41
N SER A 87 4.38 8.28 7.70
CA SER A 87 3.34 9.20 8.15
C SER A 87 2.34 8.55 9.13
N ALA A 88 2.36 7.22 9.30
CA ALA A 88 1.47 6.47 10.19
C ALA A 88 2.22 5.77 11.34
N PRO A 89 2.78 6.51 12.32
CA PRO A 89 3.69 5.96 13.34
C PRO A 89 3.01 4.95 14.29
N CYS A 90 1.69 5.01 14.45
CA CYS A 90 0.95 4.10 15.32
C CYS A 90 0.31 2.91 14.59
N LEU A 91 0.62 2.71 13.30
CA LEU A 91 0.02 1.63 12.51
C LEU A 91 0.38 0.27 13.11
N GLU A 92 -0.62 -0.57 13.33
CA GLU A 92 -0.46 -1.91 13.93
C GLU A 92 -0.69 -3.03 12.92
N LYS A 93 -1.57 -2.77 11.93
CA LYS A 93 -1.99 -3.74 10.92
C LYS A 93 -2.06 -3.12 9.53
N LEU A 94 -1.35 -3.73 8.59
CA LEU A 94 -1.47 -3.46 7.15
C LEU A 94 -2.18 -4.63 6.48
N ILE A 95 -3.15 -4.36 5.61
CA ILE A 95 -3.85 -5.37 4.81
C ILE A 95 -3.75 -4.97 3.35
N LEU A 96 -3.18 -5.83 2.53
CA LEU A 96 -3.11 -5.69 1.07
C LEU A 96 -4.05 -6.73 0.47
N ARG A 97 -5.09 -6.30 -0.25
CA ARG A 97 -6.10 -7.18 -0.85
C ARG A 97 -6.18 -6.99 -2.35
N TYR A 98 -6.32 -8.10 -3.08
CA TYR A 98 -6.53 -8.08 -4.53
C TYR A 98 -5.48 -7.23 -5.25
N CYS A 99 -4.24 -7.31 -4.81
CA CYS A 99 -3.09 -6.81 -5.56
C CYS A 99 -2.87 -7.77 -6.73
N MET A 100 -3.68 -7.70 -7.79
CA MET A 100 -3.40 -8.45 -9.01
C MET A 100 -2.26 -7.76 -9.74
N PHE A 101 -1.22 -8.51 -10.00
CA PHE A 101 -0.10 -8.08 -10.81
C PHE A 101 -0.39 -8.47 -12.26
N ASN A 102 -1.33 -7.80 -12.94
CA ASN A 102 -1.58 -8.14 -14.34
C ASN A 102 -0.40 -7.66 -15.19
N SER A 103 0.45 -8.59 -15.63
CA SER A 103 1.39 -8.34 -16.71
C SER A 103 0.64 -8.43 -18.03
N PHE A 104 0.28 -7.30 -18.62
CA PHE A 104 -0.20 -7.24 -20.00
C PHE A 104 0.93 -7.07 -21.01
N SER A 105 2.14 -7.51 -20.70
CA SER A 105 3.27 -7.38 -21.64
C SER A 105 3.70 -8.75 -22.16
N ASP A 106 3.25 -9.07 -23.38
CA ASP A 106 3.75 -10.18 -24.24
C ASP A 106 5.23 -10.01 -24.65
N SER A 107 5.99 -9.17 -23.96
CA SER A 107 7.38 -8.89 -24.28
C SER A 107 8.28 -9.56 -23.26
N GLU A 108 9.03 -10.56 -23.74
CA GLU A 108 10.17 -11.23 -23.10
C GLU A 108 11.30 -10.25 -22.75
N TRP A 109 11.04 -9.27 -21.89
CA TRP A 109 12.13 -8.55 -21.25
C TRP A 109 12.60 -9.41 -20.10
N GLU A 110 13.88 -9.77 -20.13
CA GLU A 110 14.56 -10.24 -18.93
C GLU A 110 14.23 -9.25 -17.82
N ILE A 111 13.43 -9.70 -16.85
CA ILE A 111 13.22 -8.96 -15.62
C ILE A 111 14.59 -8.95 -14.96
N GLU A 112 15.40 -7.92 -15.24
CA GLU A 112 16.47 -7.51 -14.36
C GLU A 112 15.79 -7.34 -13.01
N ARG A 113 15.94 -8.36 -12.15
CA ARG A 113 15.45 -8.34 -10.78
C ARG A 113 16.23 -7.26 -10.05
N LYS A 114 15.83 -6.00 -10.25
CA LYS A 114 16.27 -4.88 -9.43
C LYS A 114 15.94 -5.31 -8.00
N SER A 115 16.90 -5.10 -7.09
CA SER A 115 16.67 -5.34 -5.67
C SER A 115 15.52 -4.44 -5.23
N ILE A 116 14.29 -4.97 -5.21
CA ILE A 116 13.12 -4.22 -4.76
C ILE A 116 13.25 -4.05 -3.26
N THR A 117 13.45 -2.81 -2.84
CA THR A 117 13.52 -2.42 -1.44
C THR A 117 12.50 -1.31 -1.22
N LEU A 118 11.63 -1.46 -0.21
CA LEU A 118 10.91 -0.30 0.30
C LEU A 118 11.95 0.73 0.75
N HIS A 119 12.05 1.84 0.02
CA HIS A 119 13.11 2.80 0.27
C HIS A 119 12.93 3.46 1.63
N ARG A 120 13.95 3.25 2.44
CA ARG A 120 14.14 3.91 3.73
C ARG A 120 14.63 5.32 3.43
N GLN A 121 13.77 6.34 3.43
CA GLN A 121 14.20 7.72 3.18
C GLN A 121 15.40 8.05 4.11
N TYR A 122 16.55 8.35 3.50
CA TYR A 122 17.76 8.86 4.16
C TYR A 122 18.19 8.12 5.44
N GLY A 123 18.26 6.78 5.42
CA GLY A 123 18.77 6.00 6.55
C GLY A 123 17.91 6.04 7.82
N LYS A 124 16.71 6.65 7.79
CA LYS A 124 15.78 6.71 8.93
C LYS A 124 14.92 5.47 9.00
N THR A 125 14.78 4.82 10.15
CA THR A 125 13.88 3.65 10.31
C THR A 125 12.46 4.06 9.96
N PHE A 126 11.67 3.13 9.42
CA PHE A 126 10.22 3.34 9.37
C PHE A 126 9.74 3.75 10.77
N GLN A 127 8.98 4.84 10.82
CA GLN A 127 8.45 5.37 12.08
C GLN A 127 7.30 4.49 12.63
N CYS A 128 6.75 3.58 11.83
CA CYS A 128 5.68 2.66 12.20
C CYS A 128 6.17 1.47 13.05
N GLN A 129 6.87 1.73 14.15
CA GLN A 129 7.42 0.70 15.06
C GLN A 129 6.36 -0.19 15.72
N LYS A 130 5.09 0.21 15.66
CA LYS A 130 3.96 -0.57 16.21
C LYS A 130 3.39 -1.59 15.23
N LEU A 131 3.88 -1.63 13.98
CA LEU A 131 3.38 -2.54 12.96
C LEU A 131 3.73 -3.97 13.34
N LYS A 132 2.71 -4.77 13.64
CA LYS A 132 2.87 -6.16 14.09
C LYS A 132 2.45 -7.16 13.03
N LEU A 133 1.57 -6.75 12.13
CA LEU A 133 0.92 -7.66 11.20
C LEU A 133 0.75 -7.03 9.82
N ILE A 134 1.21 -7.77 8.81
CA ILE A 134 0.94 -7.51 7.41
C ILE A 134 0.15 -8.70 6.88
N GLU A 135 -1.06 -8.47 6.41
CA GLU A 135 -1.89 -9.47 5.74
C GLU A 135 -1.87 -9.24 4.24
N VAL A 136 -1.36 -10.20 3.47
CA VAL A 136 -1.42 -10.18 2.01
C VAL A 136 -2.48 -11.18 1.58
N ILE A 137 -3.54 -10.66 0.97
CA ILE A 137 -4.71 -11.40 0.53
C ILE A 137 -4.76 -11.34 -0.99
N TYR A 138 -4.43 -12.45 -1.64
CA TYR A 138 -4.24 -12.53 -3.08
C TYR A 138 -5.17 -13.59 -3.68
N ASP A 139 -5.56 -13.41 -4.93
CA ASP A 139 -6.26 -14.43 -5.71
C ASP A 139 -5.31 -15.12 -6.68
N HIS A 140 -4.43 -14.38 -7.37
CA HIS A 140 -3.47 -14.88 -8.35
C HIS A 140 -2.06 -14.28 -8.11
N ASP A 141 -1.02 -14.99 -8.54
CA ASP A 141 0.39 -14.54 -8.51
C ASP A 141 0.97 -14.70 -9.92
N HIS A 142 0.98 -13.60 -10.67
CA HIS A 142 1.58 -13.54 -11.99
C HIS A 142 3.04 -13.09 -11.86
N ASP A 143 3.92 -13.70 -12.66
CA ASP A 143 5.36 -13.39 -12.75
C ASP A 143 6.11 -13.33 -11.42
N HIS A 144 5.67 -14.11 -10.43
CA HIS A 144 6.28 -14.18 -9.09
C HIS A 144 6.31 -12.83 -8.34
N ARG A 145 5.49 -11.85 -8.74
CA ARG A 145 5.44 -10.52 -8.11
C ARG A 145 5.00 -10.58 -6.65
N LEU A 146 4.22 -11.59 -6.25
CA LEU A 146 3.91 -11.83 -4.84
C LEU A 146 5.17 -12.12 -4.03
N ILE A 147 6.10 -12.93 -4.57
CA ILE A 147 7.35 -13.26 -3.88
C ILE A 147 8.19 -12.00 -3.70
N GLU A 148 8.25 -11.14 -4.72
CA GLU A 148 8.96 -9.86 -4.67
C GLU A 148 8.37 -8.90 -3.63
N LEU A 149 7.03 -8.78 -3.59
CA LEU A 149 6.31 -8.02 -2.58
C LEU A 149 6.64 -8.53 -1.17
N LEU A 150 6.52 -9.85 -0.95
CA LEU A 150 6.80 -10.48 0.35
C LEU A 150 8.25 -10.27 0.78
N TRP A 151 9.20 -10.39 -0.14
CA TRP A 151 10.61 -10.18 0.15
C TRP A 151 10.89 -8.73 0.54
N SER A 152 10.36 -7.77 -0.22
CA SER A 152 10.52 -6.34 0.07
C SER A 152 9.92 -5.97 1.44
N LEU A 153 8.70 -6.43 1.72
CA LEU A 153 8.04 -6.23 3.02
C LEU A 153 8.84 -6.85 4.17
N GLY A 154 9.30 -8.10 4.02
CA GLY A 154 10.03 -8.81 5.07
C GLY A 154 11.40 -8.18 5.37
N ARG A 155 12.10 -7.67 4.35
CA ARG A 155 13.39 -6.98 4.53
C ARG A 155 13.21 -5.63 5.21
N SER A 156 12.19 -4.88 4.84
CA SER A 156 12.00 -3.50 5.26
C SER A 156 11.21 -3.35 6.57
N LEU A 157 10.39 -4.35 6.91
CA LEU A 157 9.55 -4.38 8.11
C LEU A 157 9.80 -5.70 8.88
N PRO A 158 11.04 -5.96 9.35
CA PRO A 158 11.44 -7.26 9.89
C PRO A 158 10.71 -7.66 11.19
N GLU A 159 10.21 -6.68 11.94
CA GLU A 159 9.49 -6.91 13.20
C GLU A 159 8.01 -7.30 12.98
N ALA A 160 7.48 -7.11 11.76
CA ALA A 160 6.10 -7.42 11.45
C ALA A 160 5.94 -8.86 10.97
N SER A 161 4.95 -9.57 11.51
CA SER A 161 4.57 -10.89 10.99
C SER A 161 3.83 -10.73 9.66
N ILE A 162 4.25 -11.46 8.63
CA ILE A 162 3.55 -11.50 7.35
C ILE A 162 2.65 -12.74 7.29
N LYS A 163 1.35 -12.53 7.10
CA LYS A 163 0.37 -13.58 6.86
C LYS A 163 -0.08 -13.54 5.42
N LEU A 164 0.02 -14.68 4.74
CA LEU A 164 -0.43 -14.83 3.37
C LEU A 164 -1.76 -15.61 3.35
N LYS A 165 -2.75 -15.10 2.61
CA LYS A 165 -4.04 -15.78 2.43
C LYS A 165 -4.43 -15.78 0.95
N LYS A 166 -4.54 -16.97 0.37
CA LYS A 166 -5.10 -17.16 -0.97
C LYS A 166 -6.63 -17.12 -0.90
N ILE A 167 -7.27 -16.39 -1.81
CA ILE A 167 -8.72 -16.44 -2.03
C ILE A 167 -8.97 -17.26 -3.30
N GLU A 168 -9.88 -18.20 -3.23
CA GLU A 168 -10.44 -18.88 -4.40
C GLU A 168 -11.54 -17.99 -4.99
N ARG A 169 -11.35 -17.48 -6.21
CA ARG A 169 -12.47 -16.89 -6.97
C ARG A 169 -13.37 -18.04 -7.40
N PHE A 170 -14.48 -18.25 -6.69
CA PHE A 170 -15.57 -19.04 -7.25
C PHE A 170 -16.14 -18.24 -8.42
N LEU A 171 -15.99 -18.79 -9.64
CA LEU A 171 -16.68 -18.28 -10.82
C LEU A 171 -18.19 -18.49 -10.57
N THR A 172 -18.91 -17.41 -10.27
CA THR A 172 -20.38 -17.37 -10.30
C THR A 172 -20.83 -16.52 -11.47
#